data_AF-A0A0B1S949-F1
#
_entry.id   AF-A0A0B1S949-F1
#
_cell.length_a   1.000
_cell.length_b   1.000
_cell.length_c   1.000
_cell.angle_alpha   90.00
_cell.angle_beta   90.00
_cell.angle_gamma   90.00
#
_symmetry.space_group_name_H-M   'P 1'
#
loop_
_entity.id
_entity.type
_entity.pdbx_description
1 polymer ?
#
loop_
_entity_poly.entity_id
_entity_poly.type
_entity_poly.pdbx_seq_one_letter_code
_entity_poly.pdbx_strand_id
1 'polypeptide(L)'
;MKEVLDVTAEDPADNFVFLRDYVDCVNCSKLPEFSPEKLKGGYTPEMRDAAQSKLKINKRQSRRVYEILRLKCANMKNRDEAKAYRLDVKRRLEAPMRRNERDWKKIQRALDDNEYAQKTSPVHAYSRGKVFRKVISSFLNHDKLCALIYFAYSWVIPFPAFNFLYDWLKSVAASCVNEEQKMQQLQQMYEAEVDAYKITIQRMTVHPEI
;
A
#
# COMPACT_ATOMS: atom_id res chain seq x y z
N MET A 1 -21.95 21.72 29.21
CA MET A 1 -21.84 21.83 27.74
C MET A 1 -21.04 20.64 27.24
N LYS A 2 -21.43 19.99 26.14
CA LYS A 2 -20.67 18.83 25.61
C LYS A 2 -19.37 19.35 24.97
N GLU A 3 -18.22 18.91 25.48
CA GLU A 3 -16.92 19.23 24.91
C GLU A 3 -16.73 18.44 23.61
N VAL A 4 -16.54 19.15 22.50
CA VAL A 4 -16.26 18.52 21.20
C VAL A 4 -14.79 18.11 21.16
N LEU A 5 -14.54 16.83 20.94
CA LEU A 5 -13.20 16.24 20.89
C LEU A 5 -12.57 16.39 19.50
N ASP A 6 -13.26 15.92 18.46
CA ASP A 6 -12.82 15.99 17.08
C ASP A 6 -14.01 16.07 16.10
N VAL A 7 -13.73 16.58 14.89
CA VAL A 7 -14.73 16.67 13.81
C VAL A 7 -14.47 15.53 12.80
N THR A 8 -15.42 14.62 12.65
CA THR A 8 -15.36 13.53 11.66
C THR A 8 -16.48 13.70 10.63
N ALA A 9 -16.30 13.06 9.47
CA ALA A 9 -17.32 13.01 8.42
C ALA A 9 -17.61 11.54 8.12
N GLU A 10 -18.89 11.20 7.99
CA GLU A 10 -19.35 9.87 7.57
C GLU A 10 -19.22 9.77 6.04
N ASP A 11 -18.44 8.79 5.58
CA ASP A 11 -18.17 8.50 4.17
C ASP A 11 -17.96 9.74 3.26
N PRO A 12 -16.89 10.53 3.50
CA PRO A 12 -16.68 11.76 2.74
C PRO A 12 -16.33 11.47 1.28
N ALA A 13 -17.00 12.16 0.35
CA ALA A 13 -16.61 12.17 -1.05
C ALA A 13 -15.20 12.75 -1.26
N ASP A 14 -14.48 12.29 -2.29
CA ASP A 14 -13.09 12.69 -2.56
C ASP A 14 -12.90 14.22 -2.64
N ASN A 15 -13.84 14.92 -3.28
CA ASN A 15 -13.83 16.38 -3.38
C ASN A 15 -13.90 17.08 -2.01
N PHE A 16 -14.68 16.52 -1.09
CA PHE A 16 -14.77 17.02 0.28
C PHE A 16 -13.46 16.76 1.03
N VAL A 17 -12.84 15.59 0.83
CA VAL A 17 -11.51 15.28 1.40
C VAL A 17 -10.47 16.29 0.93
N PHE A 18 -10.44 16.62 -0.37
CA PHE A 18 -9.50 17.62 -0.90
C PHE A 18 -9.74 19.02 -0.35
N LEU A 19 -11.01 19.43 -0.20
CA LEU A 19 -11.35 20.72 0.39
C LEU A 19 -10.93 20.78 1.86
N ARG A 20 -11.20 19.71 2.60
CA ARG A 20 -10.82 19.57 3.99
C ARG A 20 -9.31 19.63 4.18
N ASP A 21 -8.55 18.86 3.40
CA ASP A 21 -7.09 18.87 3.44
C ASP A 21 -6.55 20.28 3.15
N TYR A 22 -7.14 21.00 2.20
CA TYR A 22 -6.76 22.37 1.87
C TYR A 22 -6.98 23.32 3.07
N VAL A 23 -8.18 23.33 3.65
CA VAL A 23 -8.51 24.17 4.80
C VAL A 23 -7.63 23.82 6.01
N ASP A 24 -7.46 22.53 6.30
CA ASP A 24 -6.65 22.05 7.41
C ASP A 24 -5.16 22.43 7.20
N CYS A 25 -4.63 22.32 5.98
CA CYS A 25 -3.26 22.76 5.67
C CYS A 25 -3.07 24.26 5.82
N VAL A 26 -4.02 25.09 5.37
CA VAL A 26 -3.96 26.56 5.52
C VAL A 26 -3.97 26.93 7.00
N ASN A 27 -4.87 26.33 7.79
CA ASN A 27 -4.95 26.60 9.22
C ASN A 27 -3.72 26.09 10.00
N CYS A 28 -3.24 24.88 9.72
CA CYS A 28 -2.04 24.34 10.35
C CYS A 28 -0.78 25.08 9.92
N SER A 29 -0.73 25.70 8.73
CA SER A 29 0.44 26.49 8.31
C SER A 29 0.66 27.75 9.15
N LYS A 30 -0.38 28.24 9.84
CA LYS A 30 -0.31 29.38 10.77
C LYS A 30 0.25 28.99 12.14
N LEU A 31 0.37 27.68 12.42
CA LEU A 31 0.83 27.16 13.72
C LEU A 31 2.36 27.02 13.76
N PRO A 32 3.03 27.46 14.84
CA PRO A 32 4.47 27.34 14.98
C PRO A 32 4.97 25.89 15.08
N GLU A 33 4.09 24.96 15.47
CA GLU A 33 4.40 23.53 15.54
C GLU A 33 4.60 22.90 14.15
N PHE A 34 4.04 23.52 13.10
CA PHE A 34 4.17 23.08 11.70
C PHE A 34 5.20 23.90 10.92
N SER A 35 6.17 24.52 11.60
CA SER A 35 7.26 25.24 10.94
C SER A 35 8.10 24.32 10.03
N PRO A 36 8.64 24.83 8.91
CA PRO A 36 9.41 24.01 7.96
C PRO A 36 10.62 23.31 8.57
N GLU A 37 11.17 23.85 9.66
CA GLU A 37 12.26 23.24 10.43
C GLU A 37 11.80 21.96 11.14
N LYS A 38 10.67 22.02 11.85
CA LYS A 38 10.09 20.86 12.54
C LYS A 38 9.57 19.81 11.55
N LEU A 39 9.09 20.23 10.38
CA LEU A 39 8.63 19.32 9.32
C LEU A 39 9.74 18.40 8.78
N LYS A 40 11.02 18.83 8.83
CA LYS A 40 12.16 17.99 8.43
C LYS A 40 12.46 16.89 9.45
N GLY A 41 12.19 17.15 10.73
CA GLY A 41 12.52 16.28 11.86
C GLY A 41 11.61 15.07 12.05
N GLY A 42 10.49 14.97 11.32
CA GLY A 42 9.53 13.88 11.48
C GLY A 42 8.21 14.36 12.11
N TYR A 43 7.23 13.46 12.13
CA TYR A 43 5.93 13.73 12.76
C TYR A 43 6.03 13.53 14.27
N THR A 44 5.90 14.61 15.03
CA THR A 44 5.94 14.58 16.50
C THR A 44 4.53 14.53 17.11
N PRO A 45 4.37 14.01 18.34
CA PRO A 45 3.09 14.05 19.04
C PRO A 45 2.65 15.49 19.37
N GLU A 46 3.58 16.44 19.51
CA GLU A 46 3.27 17.86 19.73
C GLU A 46 2.44 18.46 18.59
N MET A 47 2.74 18.11 17.33
CA MET A 47 1.96 18.55 16.17
C MET A 47 0.52 18.05 16.23
N ARG A 48 0.33 16.80 16.69
CA ARG A 48 -1.00 16.21 16.90
C ARG A 48 -1.76 16.98 17.96
N ASP A 49 -1.13 17.24 19.10
CA ASP A 49 -1.78 17.83 20.26
C ASP A 49 -2.13 19.31 20.00
N ALA A 50 -1.28 20.03 19.26
CA ALA A 50 -1.57 21.37 18.78
C ALA A 50 -2.75 21.40 17.78
N ALA A 51 -2.77 20.48 16.81
CA ALA A 51 -3.86 20.39 15.85
C ALA A 51 -5.19 19.97 16.50
N GLN A 52 -5.14 19.07 17.48
CA GLN A 52 -6.34 18.62 18.20
C GLN A 52 -6.87 19.71 19.15
N SER A 53 -6.02 20.35 19.92
CA SER A 53 -6.45 21.38 20.88
C SER A 53 -7.00 22.63 20.19
N LYS A 54 -6.31 23.14 19.17
CA LYS A 54 -6.64 24.41 18.49
C LYS A 54 -7.67 24.25 17.37
N LEU A 55 -7.58 23.16 16.59
CA LEU A 55 -8.37 22.97 15.37
C LEU A 55 -9.31 21.76 15.43
N LYS A 56 -9.30 20.97 16.52
CA LYS A 56 -10.15 19.78 16.70
C LYS A 56 -10.00 18.76 15.57
N ILE A 57 -8.79 18.67 15.01
CA ILE A 57 -8.43 17.75 13.93
C ILE A 57 -8.10 16.37 14.50
N ASN A 58 -8.53 15.30 13.81
CA ASN A 58 -8.23 13.93 14.21
C ASN A 58 -6.75 13.57 13.96
N LYS A 59 -6.18 12.65 14.75
CA LYS A 59 -4.82 12.10 14.56
C LYS A 59 -4.51 11.69 13.11
N ARG A 60 -5.45 11.05 12.41
CA ARG A 60 -5.23 10.61 11.02
C ARG A 60 -5.08 11.79 10.06
N GLN A 61 -5.88 12.83 10.27
CA GLN A 61 -5.87 14.05 9.45
C GLN A 61 -4.65 14.90 9.76
N SER A 62 -4.30 15.09 11.04
CA SER A 62 -3.08 15.78 11.46
C SER A 62 -1.83 15.20 10.79
N ARG A 63 -1.75 13.85 10.72
CA ARG A 63 -0.65 13.19 10.01
C ARG A 63 -0.65 13.47 8.51
N ARG A 64 -1.82 13.47 7.87
CA ARG A 64 -1.97 13.78 6.43
C ARG A 64 -1.57 15.21 6.12
N VAL A 65 -1.99 16.17 6.93
CA VAL A 65 -1.60 17.59 6.83
C VAL A 65 -0.08 17.76 6.95
N TYR A 66 0.54 17.09 7.92
CA TYR A 66 2.00 17.07 8.06
C TYR A 66 2.69 16.57 6.78
N GLU A 67 2.20 15.49 6.16
CA GLU A 67 2.79 14.93 4.95
C GLU A 67 2.66 15.87 3.74
N ILE A 68 1.52 16.57 3.61
CA ILE A 68 1.29 17.57 2.56
C ILE A 68 2.23 18.76 2.75
N LEU A 69 2.32 19.32 3.96
CA LEU A 69 3.20 20.45 4.25
C LEU A 69 4.68 20.07 4.09
N ARG A 70 5.06 18.84 4.49
CA ARG A 70 6.41 18.32 4.28
C ARG A 70 6.73 18.20 2.78
N LEU A 71 5.79 17.73 1.96
CA LEU A 71 5.98 17.65 0.51
C LEU A 71 6.11 19.06 -0.11
N LYS A 72 5.34 20.04 0.37
CA LYS A 72 5.43 21.44 -0.07
C LYS A 72 6.79 22.06 0.24
N CYS A 73 7.36 21.79 1.41
CA CYS A 73 8.66 22.35 1.83
C CYS A 73 9.86 21.56 1.30
N ALA A 74 9.69 20.28 0.96
CA ALA A 74 10.78 19.43 0.47
C ALA A 74 11.22 19.86 -0.93
N ASN A 75 12.52 20.01 -1.13
CA ASN A 75 13.06 20.30 -2.44
C ASN A 75 13.18 19.00 -3.24
N MET A 76 12.18 18.71 -4.09
CA MET A 76 12.16 17.49 -4.93
C MET A 76 13.35 17.39 -5.90
N LYS A 77 14.16 18.45 -6.05
CA LYS A 77 15.40 18.43 -6.84
C LYS A 77 16.54 17.68 -6.14
N ASN A 78 16.51 17.58 -4.81
CA ASN A 78 17.52 16.82 -4.06
C ASN A 78 17.16 15.33 -4.05
N ARG A 79 18.02 14.50 -4.64
CA ARG A 79 17.77 13.05 -4.79
C ARG A 79 17.69 12.33 -3.44
N ASP A 80 18.46 12.77 -2.45
CA ASP A 80 18.53 12.10 -1.16
C ASP A 80 17.29 12.37 -0.30
N GLU A 81 16.84 13.63 -0.25
CA GLU A 81 15.60 14.01 0.44
C GLU A 81 14.38 13.38 -0.22
N ALA A 82 14.32 13.37 -1.55
CA ALA A 82 13.23 12.74 -2.29
C ALA A 82 13.20 11.22 -2.05
N LYS A 83 14.37 10.57 -2.01
CA LYS A 83 14.48 9.13 -1.71
C LYS A 83 14.06 8.84 -0.27
N ALA A 84 14.49 9.65 0.70
CA ALA A 84 14.12 9.50 2.11
C ALA A 84 12.61 9.67 2.31
N TYR A 85 12.00 10.66 1.67
CA TYR A 85 10.54 10.85 1.66
C TYR A 85 9.82 9.64 1.06
N ARG A 86 10.24 9.17 -0.12
CA ARG A 86 9.63 8.02 -0.78
C ARG A 86 9.69 6.75 0.08
N LEU A 87 10.83 6.49 0.72
CA LEU A 87 11.01 5.34 1.60
C LEU A 87 10.15 5.45 2.87
N ASP A 88 10.00 6.64 3.43
CA ASP A 88 9.16 6.88 4.60
C ASP A 88 7.67 6.62 4.29
N VAL A 89 7.16 7.16 3.18
CA VAL A 89 5.77 6.96 2.74
C VAL A 89 5.51 5.49 2.42
N LYS A 90 6.41 4.82 1.68
CA LYS A 90 6.25 3.39 1.35
C LYS A 90 6.25 2.49 2.58
N ARG A 91 7.14 2.73 3.56
CA ARG A 91 7.16 1.96 4.82
C ARG A 91 5.85 2.12 5.60
N ARG A 92 5.24 3.31 5.58
CA ARG A 92 3.92 3.54 6.16
C ARG A 92 2.83 2.78 5.43
N LEU A 93 2.79 2.82 4.09
CA LEU A 93 1.80 2.12 3.27
C LEU A 93 1.92 0.59 3.37
N GLU A 94 3.14 0.09 3.61
CA GLU A 94 3.37 -1.33 3.82
C GLU A 94 2.91 -1.80 5.22
N ALA A 95 2.96 -0.94 6.24
CA ALA A 95 2.59 -1.29 7.61
C ALA A 95 1.21 -1.99 7.76
N PRO A 96 0.11 -1.50 7.13
CA PRO A 96 -1.17 -2.20 7.15
C PRO A 96 -1.12 -3.53 6.37
N MET A 97 -0.42 -3.61 5.24
CA MET A 97 -0.28 -4.87 4.48
C MET A 97 0.45 -5.94 5.30
N ARG A 98 1.51 -5.56 6.03
CA ARG A 98 2.24 -6.47 6.92
C ARG A 98 1.43 -6.90 8.14
N ARG A 99 0.48 -6.07 8.60
CA ARG A 99 -0.46 -6.44 9.65
C ARG A 99 -1.45 -7.48 9.13
N ASN A 100 -2.03 -7.23 7.95
CA ASN A 100 -2.92 -8.18 7.29
C ASN A 100 -2.22 -9.53 7.06
N GLU A 101 -0.97 -9.57 6.60
CA GLU A 101 -0.24 -10.83 6.41
C GLU A 101 -0.05 -11.63 7.73
N ARG A 102 0.23 -10.94 8.84
CA ARG A 102 0.33 -11.58 10.16
C ARG A 102 -1.01 -12.10 10.65
N ASP A 103 -2.07 -11.33 10.44
CA ASP A 103 -3.43 -11.71 10.82
C ASP A 103 -3.93 -12.88 9.94
N TRP A 104 -3.62 -12.88 8.64
CA TRP A 104 -3.81 -14.02 7.74
C TRP A 104 -3.05 -15.26 8.20
N LYS A 105 -1.78 -15.13 8.58
CA LYS A 105 -0.98 -16.24 9.12
C LYS A 105 -1.54 -16.78 10.45
N LYS A 106 -2.14 -15.92 11.28
CA LYS A 106 -2.84 -16.34 12.51
C LYS A 106 -4.14 -17.06 12.19
N ILE A 107 -4.95 -16.54 11.27
CA ILE A 107 -6.18 -17.17 10.79
C ILE A 107 -5.87 -18.53 10.15
N GLN A 108 -4.82 -18.61 9.34
CA GLN A 108 -4.35 -19.86 8.71
C GLN A 108 -3.88 -20.89 9.74
N ARG A 109 -3.27 -20.46 10.85
CA ARG A 109 -2.87 -21.34 11.95
C ARG A 109 -4.04 -21.74 12.87
N ALA A 110 -5.07 -20.91 12.95
CA ALA A 110 -6.25 -21.15 13.79
C ALA A 110 -7.33 -21.99 13.06
N LEU A 111 -7.31 -21.99 11.73
CA LEU A 111 -8.01 -22.97 10.90
C LEU A 111 -7.21 -24.27 10.95
N ASP A 112 -7.67 -25.23 11.74
CA ASP A 112 -7.06 -26.56 11.84
C ASP A 112 -6.94 -27.24 10.46
N ASP A 113 -5.89 -28.04 10.28
CA ASP A 113 -5.51 -28.72 9.02
C ASP A 113 -6.67 -29.49 8.35
N ASN A 114 -7.69 -29.86 9.13
CA ASN A 114 -8.87 -30.61 8.70
C ASN A 114 -9.90 -29.76 7.91
N GLU A 115 -10.11 -28.48 8.27
CA GLU A 115 -11.03 -27.59 7.54
C GLU A 115 -10.42 -27.02 6.25
N TYR A 116 -9.09 -26.81 6.26
CA TYR A 116 -8.36 -26.38 5.07
C TYR A 116 -8.39 -27.48 4.00
N ALA A 117 -8.17 -28.74 4.39
CA ALA A 117 -8.27 -29.91 3.52
C ALA A 117 -9.68 -30.10 2.91
N GLN A 118 -10.74 -29.80 3.68
CA GLN A 118 -12.14 -29.89 3.21
C GLN A 118 -12.46 -28.85 2.12
N LYS A 119 -11.94 -27.62 2.24
CA LYS A 119 -12.07 -26.58 1.20
C LYS A 119 -11.14 -26.76 0.00
N THR A 120 -10.00 -27.45 0.18
CA THR A 120 -9.10 -27.84 -0.92
C THR A 120 -9.41 -29.21 -1.53
N SER A 121 -10.47 -29.89 -1.07
CA SER A 121 -10.87 -31.18 -1.63
C SER A 121 -11.32 -31.03 -3.10
N PRO A 122 -11.03 -32.00 -3.98
CA PRO A 122 -11.25 -31.87 -5.44
C PRO A 122 -12.73 -31.76 -5.85
N VAL A 123 -13.66 -31.87 -4.90
CA VAL A 123 -15.10 -32.00 -5.15
C VAL A 123 -15.73 -30.67 -5.61
N HIS A 124 -15.05 -29.53 -5.45
CA HIS A 124 -15.49 -28.24 -5.99
C HIS A 124 -14.66 -27.76 -7.20
N ALA A 125 -13.86 -28.63 -7.81
CA ALA A 125 -13.02 -28.30 -8.97
C ALA A 125 -13.78 -28.27 -10.31
N TYR A 126 -15.11 -28.25 -10.33
CA TYR A 126 -15.90 -28.14 -11.56
C TYR A 126 -16.29 -26.69 -11.85
N SER A 127 -15.32 -25.86 -12.26
CA SER A 127 -15.56 -24.61 -13.03
C SER A 127 -14.30 -23.84 -13.48
N ARG A 128 -13.08 -24.19 -13.03
CA ARG A 128 -11.86 -23.44 -13.41
C ARG A 128 -11.16 -23.88 -14.70
N GLY A 129 -11.80 -24.71 -15.52
CA GLY A 129 -11.26 -25.18 -16.81
C GLY A 129 -11.27 -24.15 -17.95
N LYS A 130 -11.97 -23.01 -17.80
CA LYS A 130 -12.07 -22.00 -18.88
C LYS A 130 -11.18 -20.76 -18.69
N VAL A 131 -10.81 -20.42 -17.46
CA VAL A 131 -9.99 -19.23 -17.17
C VAL A 131 -8.49 -19.55 -17.29
N PHE A 132 -8.07 -20.77 -16.97
CA PHE A 132 -6.66 -21.17 -16.99
C PHE A 132 -6.05 -21.19 -18.40
N ARG A 133 -6.84 -21.50 -19.44
CA ARG A 133 -6.39 -21.44 -20.85
C ARG A 133 -6.11 -20.01 -21.31
N LYS A 134 -6.81 -19.01 -20.75
CA LYS A 134 -6.70 -17.59 -21.14
C LYS A 134 -5.54 -16.87 -20.44
N VAL A 135 -5.19 -17.32 -19.24
CA VAL A 135 -4.04 -16.79 -18.48
C VAL A 135 -2.72 -17.41 -18.96
N ILE A 136 -2.71 -18.71 -19.27
CA ILE A 136 -1.53 -19.38 -19.85
C ILE A 136 -1.19 -18.85 -21.25
N SER A 137 -2.19 -18.50 -22.08
CA SER A 137 -1.93 -17.93 -23.40
C SER A 137 -1.35 -16.51 -23.38
N SER A 138 -1.42 -15.82 -22.23
CA SER A 138 -1.00 -14.41 -22.12
C SER A 138 0.36 -14.22 -21.45
N PHE A 139 0.90 -15.24 -20.77
CA PHE A 139 2.11 -15.11 -19.93
C PHE A 139 3.29 -16.01 -20.31
N LEU A 140 3.14 -16.90 -21.29
CA LEU A 140 4.18 -17.86 -21.65
C LEU A 140 4.73 -17.54 -23.04
N ASN A 141 5.84 -16.80 -23.06
CA ASN A 141 6.78 -16.85 -24.19
C ASN A 141 7.17 -18.32 -24.39
N HIS A 142 6.72 -18.87 -25.51
CA HIS A 142 6.61 -20.31 -25.79
C HIS A 142 7.96 -21.05 -25.83
N ASP A 143 9.09 -20.34 -25.81
CA ASP A 143 10.39 -20.94 -26.17
C ASP A 143 11.20 -21.47 -24.98
N LYS A 144 11.08 -20.88 -23.77
CA LYS A 144 11.97 -21.22 -22.64
C LYS A 144 11.46 -22.38 -21.77
N LEU A 145 10.14 -22.54 -21.67
CA LEU A 145 9.55 -23.65 -20.92
C LEU A 145 9.56 -24.96 -21.73
N CYS A 146 9.39 -24.89 -23.06
CA CYS A 146 9.56 -26.04 -23.94
C CYS A 146 10.99 -26.60 -23.88
N ALA A 147 12.02 -25.75 -23.79
CA ALA A 147 13.42 -26.18 -23.66
C ALA A 147 13.70 -26.88 -22.31
N LEU A 148 13.18 -26.36 -21.20
CA LEU A 148 13.33 -26.97 -19.87
C LEU A 148 12.57 -28.30 -19.76
N ILE A 149 11.38 -28.39 -20.36
CA ILE A 149 10.60 -29.63 -20.40
C ILE A 149 11.32 -30.66 -21.30
N TYR A 150 11.84 -30.26 -22.48
CA TYR A 150 12.62 -31.17 -23.34
C TYR A 150 13.91 -31.67 -22.67
N PHE A 151 14.60 -30.83 -21.90
CA PHE A 151 15.80 -31.22 -21.19
C PHE A 151 15.49 -32.18 -20.03
N ALA A 152 14.36 -31.97 -19.33
CA ALA A 152 13.87 -32.86 -18.28
C ALA A 152 13.36 -34.21 -18.81
N TYR A 153 12.86 -34.27 -20.04
CA TYR A 153 12.47 -35.53 -20.70
C TYR A 153 13.67 -36.38 -21.16
N SER A 154 14.86 -35.78 -21.29
CA SER A 154 16.08 -36.46 -21.76
C SER A 154 16.90 -37.12 -20.64
N TRP A 155 16.61 -36.82 -19.37
CA TRP A 155 17.19 -37.49 -18.21
C TRP A 155 16.06 -38.20 -17.48
N VAL A 156 16.20 -39.51 -17.26
CA VAL A 156 15.22 -40.36 -16.57
C VAL A 156 15.10 -39.93 -15.11
N ILE A 157 14.39 -38.83 -14.87
CA ILE A 157 14.01 -38.39 -13.53
C ILE A 157 12.79 -39.22 -13.14
N PRO A 158 12.81 -39.96 -12.00
CA PRO A 158 11.67 -40.72 -11.56
C PRO A 158 10.44 -39.81 -11.40
N PHE A 159 9.30 -40.23 -11.95
CA PHE A 159 8.03 -39.50 -12.04
C PHE A 159 7.60 -38.74 -10.76
N PRO A 160 7.85 -39.23 -9.52
CA PRO A 160 7.54 -38.48 -8.30
C PRO A 160 8.34 -37.19 -8.13
N ALA A 161 9.60 -37.16 -8.56
CA ALA A 161 10.49 -36.01 -8.42
C ALA A 161 10.14 -34.86 -9.39
N PHE A 162 9.53 -35.17 -10.54
CA PHE A 162 9.05 -34.17 -11.50
C PHE A 162 7.84 -33.41 -10.96
N ASN A 163 6.86 -34.12 -10.37
CA ASN A 163 5.71 -33.46 -9.73
C ASN A 163 6.14 -32.57 -8.56
N PHE A 164 7.12 -33.02 -7.78
CA PHE A 164 7.68 -32.21 -6.69
C PHE A 164 8.38 -30.94 -7.20
N LEU A 165 9.20 -31.07 -8.25
CA LEU A 165 9.87 -29.92 -8.88
C LEU A 165 8.87 -28.96 -9.52
N TYR A 166 7.82 -29.47 -10.16
CA TYR A 166 6.76 -28.67 -10.76
C TYR A 166 5.93 -27.93 -9.71
N ASP A 167 5.50 -28.59 -8.63
CA ASP A 167 4.78 -27.95 -7.54
C ASP A 167 5.67 -26.94 -6.78
N TRP A 168 6.96 -27.23 -6.62
CA TRP A 168 7.92 -26.28 -6.07
C TRP A 168 8.10 -25.05 -6.97
N LEU A 169 8.31 -25.23 -8.27
CA LEU A 169 8.40 -24.14 -9.24
C LEU A 169 7.12 -23.30 -9.30
N LYS A 170 5.95 -23.94 -9.18
CA LYS A 170 4.66 -23.26 -9.15
C LYS A 170 4.47 -22.47 -7.86
N SER A 171 4.90 -23.01 -6.73
CA SER A 171 4.90 -22.32 -5.43
C SER A 171 5.84 -21.11 -5.42
N VAL A 172 7.07 -21.28 -5.95
CA VAL A 172 8.06 -20.20 -6.10
C VAL A 172 7.57 -19.13 -7.07
N ALA A 173 7.03 -19.51 -8.23
CA ALA A 173 6.47 -18.55 -9.18
C ALA A 173 5.28 -17.79 -8.58
N ALA A 174 4.40 -18.45 -7.82
CA ALA A 174 3.29 -17.80 -7.13
C ALA A 174 3.76 -16.83 -6.03
N SER A 175 4.82 -17.18 -5.28
CA SER A 175 5.39 -16.28 -4.27
C SER A 175 6.05 -15.06 -4.90
N CYS A 176 6.79 -15.22 -6.01
CA CYS A 176 7.39 -14.11 -6.75
C CYS A 176 6.34 -13.16 -7.34
N VAL A 177 5.27 -13.70 -7.95
CA VAL A 177 4.17 -12.90 -8.48
C VAL A 177 3.46 -12.11 -7.37
N ASN A 178 3.33 -12.68 -6.17
CA ASN A 178 2.71 -12.00 -5.03
C ASN A 178 3.57 -10.83 -4.52
N GLU A 179 4.90 -11.00 -4.48
CA GLU A 179 5.82 -9.92 -4.10
C GLU A 179 5.85 -8.79 -5.13
N GLU A 180 5.90 -9.10 -6.43
CA GLU A 180 5.86 -8.10 -7.49
C GLU A 180 4.53 -7.33 -7.49
N GLN A 181 3.40 -8.03 -7.35
CA GLN A 181 2.08 -7.40 -7.21
C GLN A 181 2.02 -6.48 -5.99
N LYS A 182 2.56 -6.91 -4.85
CA LYS A 182 2.65 -6.07 -3.64
C LYS A 182 3.48 -4.81 -3.90
N MET A 183 4.62 -4.94 -4.59
CA MET A 183 5.47 -3.81 -4.94
C MET A 183 4.80 -2.83 -5.91
N GLN A 184 4.08 -3.35 -6.91
CA GLN A 184 3.28 -2.55 -7.83
C GLN A 184 2.13 -1.85 -7.13
N GLN A 185 1.39 -2.55 -6.26
CA GLN A 185 0.31 -1.97 -5.48
C GLN A 185 0.82 -0.86 -4.56
N LEU A 186 1.95 -1.07 -3.86
CA LEU A 186 2.58 -0.03 -3.04
C LEU A 186 3.00 1.19 -3.86
N GLN A 187 3.48 0.97 -5.09
CA GLN A 187 3.84 2.05 -6.00
C GLN A 187 2.60 2.84 -6.45
N GLN A 188 1.53 2.16 -6.86
CA GLN A 188 0.27 2.79 -7.25
C GLN A 188 -0.35 3.60 -6.10
N MET A 189 -0.37 3.04 -4.88
CA MET A 189 -0.88 3.74 -3.69
C MET A 189 -0.04 4.98 -3.35
N TYR A 190 1.28 4.88 -3.50
CA TYR A 190 2.18 6.02 -3.32
C TYR A 190 1.92 7.13 -4.34
N GLU A 191 1.78 6.77 -5.62
CA GLU A 191 1.49 7.73 -6.69
C GLU A 191 0.15 8.42 -6.46
N ALA A 192 -0.90 7.66 -6.14
CA ALA A 192 -2.22 8.19 -5.86
C ALA A 192 -2.22 9.18 -4.67
N GLU A 193 -1.52 8.86 -3.57
CA GLU A 193 -1.42 9.79 -2.42
C GLU A 193 -0.63 11.04 -2.77
N VAL A 194 0.50 10.91 -3.48
CA VAL A 194 1.32 12.05 -3.88
C VAL A 194 0.56 12.96 -4.85
N ASP A 195 -0.21 12.41 -5.77
CA ASP A 195 -1.01 13.19 -6.71
C ASP A 195 -2.15 13.93 -5.99
N ALA A 196 -2.81 13.28 -5.02
CA ALA A 196 -3.76 13.96 -4.14
C ALA A 196 -3.10 15.13 -3.39
N TYR A 197 -1.89 14.95 -2.86
CA TYR A 197 -1.15 16.02 -2.16
C TYR A 197 -0.77 17.17 -3.10
N LYS A 198 -0.35 16.87 -4.34
CA LYS A 198 -0.05 17.91 -5.34
C LYS A 198 -1.26 18.76 -5.67
N ILE A 199 -2.45 18.17 -5.78
CA ILE A 199 -3.71 18.91 -6.02
C ILE A 199 -3.95 19.92 -4.88
N THR A 200 -3.80 19.48 -3.63
CA THR A 200 -3.95 20.36 -2.47
C THR A 200 -2.90 21.47 -2.47
N ILE A 201 -1.64 21.15 -2.74
CA ILE A 201 -0.55 22.14 -2.81
C ILE A 201 -0.81 23.17 -3.92
N GLN A 202 -1.27 22.73 -5.09
CA GLN A 202 -1.63 23.61 -6.20
C GLN A 202 -2.76 24.56 -5.80
N ARG A 203 -3.79 24.08 -5.08
CA ARG A 203 -4.85 24.93 -4.54
C ARG A 203 -4.30 25.95 -3.54
N MET A 204 -3.38 25.55 -2.66
CA MET A 204 -2.69 26.46 -1.73
C MET A 204 -1.85 27.52 -2.44
N THR A 205 -1.28 27.23 -3.61
CA THR A 205 -0.52 28.24 -4.38
C THR A 205 -1.43 29.23 -5.09
N VAL A 206 -2.61 28.79 -5.54
CA VAL A 206 -3.59 29.66 -6.21
C VAL A 206 -4.35 30.52 -5.20
N HIS A 207 -4.68 29.95 -4.04
CA HIS A 207 -5.43 30.60 -2.97
C HIS A 207 -4.67 30.48 -1.64
N PRO A 208 -3.72 31.39 -1.36
CA PRO A 208 -2.92 31.35 -0.14
C PRO A 208 -3.69 31.78 1.11
N GLU A 209 -4.80 32.51 0.95
CA GLU A 209 -5.64 33.01 2.04
C GLU A 209 -7.10 32.60 1.83
N ILE A 210 -7.75 32.23 2.94
CA ILE A 210 -9.19 31.95 3.07
C ILE A 210 -9.71 32.83 4.21
#